data_AF-A0A2V5X034-F1
#
_entry.id   AF-A0A2V5X034-F1
#
_cell.length_a   1.000
_cell.length_b   1.000
_cell.length_c   1.000
_cell.angle_alpha   90.00
_cell.angle_beta   90.00
_cell.angle_gamma   90.00
#
_symmetry.space_group_name_H-M   'P 1'
#
loop_
_entity.id
_entity.type
_entity.pdbx_description
1 polymer ?
#
loop_
_entity_poly.entity_id
_entity_poly.type
_entity_poly.pdbx_seq_one_letter_code
_entity_poly.pdbx_strand_id
1 'polypeptide(L)'
;MNTGNIAQVIGPVVDVEFPEGKKLPGIYNALEIAYEVNGNPTKLTLEVQQHLGENWVRSIAMSSTEGLKRGMSVTDTGGPITVPVGEGVLGRLFNVTGDPVDNRGPVKFEKRYPIHRKAPDLTEQDTRVQILETGIKVIDLICPFSKGGKVGAFGGAGVGKTVIIMELINNIAKGHGGVSVFAGVGERSREGNDLYTEMSEAGVIDQKDLSKSKVGMVFGQMNEPPGARLRVGLAALAMTEFFRDERNQDVLLFIDNIFRFSQAGSEVSALLGRTPSAVGYQPTLSAEMGDLQERITSTNKGS
;
A
#
# COMPACT_ATOMS: atom_id res chain seq x y z
N MET A 1 19.90 -18.14 6.34
CA MET A 1 19.15 -16.97 6.84
C MET A 1 20.17 -15.94 7.30
N ASN A 2 20.06 -14.71 6.78
CA ASN A 2 20.93 -13.62 7.17
C ASN A 2 20.31 -12.95 8.40
N THR A 3 21.06 -12.90 9.49
CA THR A 3 20.56 -12.42 10.79
C THR A 3 21.47 -11.31 11.30
N GLY A 4 20.85 -10.27 11.83
CA GLY A 4 21.49 -9.13 12.49
C GLY A 4 20.90 -8.91 13.87
N ASN A 5 21.40 -7.90 14.58
CA ASN A 5 20.95 -7.52 15.92
C ASN A 5 20.55 -6.04 15.93
N ILE A 6 19.54 -5.68 16.72
CA ILE A 6 19.15 -4.28 16.90
C ILE A 6 20.29 -3.51 17.59
N ALA A 7 20.86 -2.53 16.90
CA ALA A 7 21.87 -1.64 17.44
C ALA A 7 21.23 -0.43 18.15
N GLN A 8 20.23 0.18 17.51
CA GLN A 8 19.56 1.38 18.02
C GLN A 8 18.08 1.44 17.63
N VAL A 9 17.27 2.06 18.49
CA VAL A 9 15.85 2.35 18.25
C VAL A 9 15.60 3.82 18.55
N ILE A 10 15.12 4.58 17.56
CA ILE A 10 14.76 6.00 17.66
C ILE A 10 13.35 6.20 17.08
N GLY A 11 12.34 6.15 17.95
CA GLY A 11 10.94 6.18 17.49
C GLY A 11 10.68 5.01 16.52
N PRO A 12 10.18 5.27 15.29
CA PRO A 12 9.95 4.23 14.29
C PRO A 12 11.20 3.86 13.48
N VAL A 13 12.34 4.52 13.70
CA VAL A 13 13.62 4.19 13.04
C VAL A 13 14.36 3.16 13.87
N VAL A 14 14.78 2.08 13.24
CA VAL A 14 15.53 0.99 13.86
C VAL A 14 16.80 0.75 13.07
N ASP A 15 17.95 0.92 13.71
CA ASP A 15 19.24 0.61 13.12
C ASP A 15 19.63 -0.82 13.54
N VAL A 16 19.98 -1.64 12.54
CA VAL A 16 20.27 -3.07 12.69
C VAL A 16 21.69 -3.34 12.22
N GLU A 17 22.48 -3.98 13.07
CA GLU A 17 23.84 -4.39 12.79
C GLU A 17 23.87 -5.84 12.28
N PHE A 18 24.52 -6.05 11.14
CA PHE A 18 24.77 -7.38 10.60
C PHE A 18 26.22 -7.81 10.87
N PRO A 19 26.49 -9.09 11.18
CA PRO A 19 27.84 -9.58 11.40
C PRO A 19 28.77 -9.33 10.21
N GLU A 20 30.04 -9.02 10.49
CA GLU A 20 31.09 -8.87 9.49
C GLU A 20 31.18 -10.11 8.56
N GLY A 21 31.39 -9.86 7.27
CA GLY A 21 31.50 -10.91 6.25
C GLY A 21 30.16 -11.47 5.76
N LYS A 22 29.02 -11.07 6.33
CA LYS A 22 27.70 -11.35 5.76
C LYS A 22 27.27 -10.26 4.78
N LYS A 23 26.48 -10.66 3.77
CA LYS A 23 25.89 -9.73 2.81
C LYS A 23 24.89 -8.82 3.53
N LEU A 24 25.06 -7.50 3.41
CA LEU A 24 24.08 -6.54 3.90
C LEU A 24 22.76 -6.68 3.11
N PRO A 25 21.60 -6.63 3.78
CA PRO A 25 20.31 -6.60 3.09
C PRO A 25 20.24 -5.42 2.10
N GLY A 26 19.58 -5.62 0.97
CA GLY A 26 19.38 -4.56 -0.01
C GLY A 26 18.53 -3.41 0.55
N ILE A 27 18.64 -2.23 -0.05
CA ILE A 27 17.66 -1.16 0.19
C ILE A 27 16.28 -1.69 -0.22
N TYR A 28 15.27 -1.37 0.58
CA TYR A 28 13.90 -1.87 0.51
C TYR A 28 13.67 -3.32 0.91
N ASN A 29 14.70 -4.07 1.33
CA ASN A 29 14.47 -5.39 1.91
C ASN A 29 13.66 -5.29 3.21
N ALA A 30 12.76 -6.27 3.40
CA ALA A 30 12.04 -6.47 4.62
C ALA A 30 12.91 -7.24 5.63
N LEU A 31 12.95 -6.73 6.86
CA LEU A 31 13.51 -7.40 8.02
C LEU A 31 12.39 -7.77 8.99
N GLU A 32 12.48 -8.94 9.60
CA GLU A 32 11.48 -9.46 10.53
C GLU A 32 12.06 -9.61 11.93
N ILE A 33 11.27 -9.18 12.92
CA ILE A 33 11.54 -9.34 14.34
C ILE A 33 10.35 -10.07 14.95
N ALA A 34 10.61 -11.22 15.55
CA ALA A 34 9.66 -11.92 16.39
C ALA A 34 10.01 -11.64 17.85
N TYR A 35 9.07 -11.06 18.60
CA TYR A 35 9.27 -10.68 19.99
C TYR A 35 7.94 -10.73 20.75
N GLU A 36 7.99 -10.65 22.08
CA GLU A 36 6.80 -10.65 22.93
C GLU A 36 6.52 -9.25 23.48
N VAL A 37 5.27 -8.81 23.37
CA VAL A 37 4.77 -7.58 23.99
C VAL A 37 3.67 -7.97 24.97
N ASN A 38 3.88 -7.70 26.26
CA ASN A 38 2.91 -8.03 27.32
C ASN A 38 2.45 -9.50 27.31
N GLY A 39 3.36 -10.42 26.95
CA GLY A 39 3.08 -11.87 26.88
C GLY A 39 2.40 -12.33 25.58
N ASN A 40 2.15 -11.45 24.62
CA ASN A 40 1.63 -11.82 23.30
C ASN A 40 2.76 -11.87 22.26
N PRO A 41 2.83 -12.93 21.43
CA PRO A 41 3.78 -13.02 20.34
C PRO A 41 3.42 -11.98 19.26
N THR A 42 4.36 -11.09 18.99
CA THR A 42 4.23 -9.99 18.03
C THR A 42 5.30 -10.14 16.95
N LYS A 43 4.88 -9.96 15.70
CA LYS A 43 5.77 -9.86 14.55
C LYS A 43 5.84 -8.40 14.11
N LEU A 44 7.05 -7.86 14.06
CA LEU A 44 7.31 -6.54 13.49
C LEU A 44 8.10 -6.69 12.21
N THR A 45 7.64 -5.99 11.17
CA THR A 45 8.35 -5.86 9.90
C THR A 45 9.01 -4.49 9.83
N LEU A 46 10.28 -4.47 9.47
CA LEU A 46 11.06 -3.26 9.18
C LEU A 46 11.40 -3.24 7.68
N GLU A 47 11.52 -2.07 7.08
CA GLU A 47 12.02 -1.92 5.71
C GLU A 47 13.32 -1.12 5.71
N VAL A 48 14.37 -1.70 5.13
CA VAL A 48 15.69 -1.05 5.01
C VAL A 48 15.59 0.18 4.12
N GLN A 49 16.02 1.34 4.61
CA GLN A 49 16.02 2.60 3.88
C GLN A 49 17.43 3.03 3.44
N GLN A 50 18.44 2.78 4.28
CA GLN A 50 19.80 3.28 4.06
C GLN A 50 20.84 2.32 4.64
N HIS A 51 22.04 2.33 4.07
CA HIS A 51 23.23 1.71 4.66
C HIS A 51 24.05 2.81 5.34
N LEU A 52 24.35 2.67 6.62
CA LEU A 52 25.05 3.70 7.41
C LEU A 52 26.58 3.53 7.40
N GLY A 53 27.08 2.37 6.96
CA GLY A 53 28.47 1.95 7.15
C GLY A 53 28.59 0.99 8.34
N GLU A 54 29.78 0.43 8.57
CA GLU A 54 30.07 -0.46 9.72
C GLU A 54 29.10 -1.65 9.86
N ASN A 55 28.60 -2.16 8.73
CA ASN A 55 27.56 -3.21 8.66
C ASN A 55 26.21 -2.86 9.30
N TRP A 56 25.93 -1.56 9.49
CA TRP A 56 24.65 -1.08 9.98
C TRP A 56 23.73 -0.71 8.82
N VAL A 57 22.48 -1.13 8.94
CA VAL A 57 21.38 -0.70 8.08
C VAL A 57 20.37 0.09 8.89
N ARG A 58 19.93 1.21 8.33
CA ARG A 58 18.82 1.99 8.88
C ARG A 58 17.53 1.52 8.26
N SER A 59 16.58 1.15 9.11
CA SER A 59 15.28 0.65 8.69
C SER A 59 14.14 1.41 9.37
N ILE A 60 12.95 1.32 8.78
CA ILE A 60 11.73 1.94 9.31
C ILE A 60 10.72 0.85 9.64
N ALA A 61 10.14 0.96 10.82
CA ALA A 61 9.12 0.05 11.30
C ALA A 61 7.75 0.27 10.61
N MET A 62 7.10 -0.83 10.26
CA MET A 62 5.75 -0.86 9.71
C MET A 62 4.66 -0.97 10.79
N SER A 63 5.06 -1.14 12.05
CA SER A 63 4.16 -1.14 13.20
C SER A 63 4.87 -0.54 14.42
N SER A 64 4.23 -0.55 15.59
CA SER A 64 4.80 0.00 16.82
C SER A 64 6.15 -0.64 17.16
N THR A 65 7.13 0.18 17.54
CA THR A 65 8.45 -0.24 18.04
C THR A 65 8.48 -0.40 19.57
N GLU A 66 7.31 -0.32 20.21
CA GLU A 66 7.18 -0.56 21.65
C GLU A 66 7.64 -1.98 22.01
N GLY A 67 8.42 -2.08 23.10
CA GLY A 67 8.95 -3.35 23.58
C GLY A 67 10.24 -3.82 22.88
N LEU A 68 10.70 -3.14 21.83
CA LEU A 68 11.99 -3.46 21.21
C LEU A 68 13.16 -3.19 22.17
N LYS A 69 14.13 -4.10 22.17
CA LYS A 69 15.36 -4.00 22.97
C LYS A 69 16.57 -4.15 22.07
N ARG A 70 17.64 -3.43 22.40
CA ARG A 70 18.94 -3.61 21.73
C ARG A 70 19.43 -5.05 21.91
N GLY A 71 20.09 -5.58 20.89
CA GLY A 71 20.55 -6.97 20.86
C GLY A 71 19.49 -8.00 20.48
N MET A 72 18.22 -7.60 20.26
CA MET A 72 17.22 -8.52 19.70
C MET A 72 17.61 -8.96 18.29
N SER A 73 17.38 -10.24 17.99
CA SER A 73 17.68 -10.82 16.68
C SER A 73 16.69 -10.32 15.62
N VAL A 74 17.24 -9.95 14.47
CA VAL A 74 16.51 -9.48 13.29
C VAL A 74 16.85 -10.40 12.13
N THR A 75 15.85 -10.86 11.39
CA THR A 75 16.03 -11.77 10.24
C THR A 75 15.75 -11.03 8.94
N ASP A 76 16.70 -11.05 8.01
CA ASP A 76 16.49 -10.57 6.65
C ASP A 76 15.70 -11.60 5.85
N THR A 77 14.58 -11.15 5.26
CA THR A 77 13.71 -11.98 4.43
C THR A 77 14.30 -12.27 3.04
N GLY A 78 15.36 -11.53 2.65
CA GLY A 78 16.05 -11.66 1.38
C GLY A 78 15.45 -10.83 0.24
N GLY A 79 14.31 -10.18 0.45
CA GLY A 79 13.64 -9.33 -0.53
C GLY A 79 12.75 -8.27 0.12
N PRO A 80 12.03 -7.46 -0.66
CA PRO A 80 11.15 -6.43 -0.13
C PRO A 80 9.91 -7.01 0.53
N ILE A 81 9.14 -6.15 1.22
CA ILE A 81 7.81 -6.52 1.73
C ILE A 81 6.97 -7.07 0.58
N THR A 82 6.32 -8.20 0.81
CA THR A 82 5.46 -8.84 -0.19
C THR A 82 4.02 -8.93 0.32
N VAL A 83 3.05 -8.76 -0.57
CA VAL A 83 1.62 -8.81 -0.27
C VAL A 83 0.95 -9.95 -1.04
N PRO A 84 -0.09 -10.59 -0.49
CA PRO A 84 -0.83 -11.62 -1.22
C PRO A 84 -1.55 -11.04 -2.44
N VAL A 85 -1.58 -11.79 -3.53
CA VAL A 85 -2.31 -11.45 -4.75
C VAL A 85 -3.13 -12.66 -5.25
N GLY A 86 -4.20 -12.39 -5.98
CA GLY A 86 -5.17 -13.41 -6.40
C GLY A 86 -6.61 -12.99 -6.12
N GLU A 87 -7.58 -13.75 -6.62
CA GLU A 87 -9.01 -13.46 -6.38
C GLU A 87 -9.39 -13.49 -4.89
N GLY A 88 -8.67 -14.25 -4.06
CA GLY A 88 -8.94 -14.33 -2.62
C GLY A 88 -8.65 -13.05 -1.84
N VAL A 89 -8.02 -12.03 -2.45
CA VAL A 89 -7.86 -10.71 -1.83
C VAL A 89 -9.15 -9.88 -1.88
N LEU A 90 -10.08 -10.23 -2.77
CA LEU A 90 -11.35 -9.53 -2.90
C LEU A 90 -12.25 -9.83 -1.68
N GLY A 91 -12.89 -8.78 -1.17
CA GLY A 91 -13.72 -8.79 0.03
C GLY A 91 -12.94 -8.85 1.35
N ARG A 92 -11.60 -8.75 1.29
CA ARG A 92 -10.72 -8.83 2.46
C ARG A 92 -10.10 -7.48 2.79
N LEU A 93 -9.73 -7.35 4.07
CA LEU A 93 -9.05 -6.19 4.62
C LEU A 93 -7.60 -6.53 4.97
N PHE A 94 -6.64 -5.78 4.45
CA PHE A 94 -5.20 -6.00 4.68
C PHE A 94 -4.53 -4.79 5.30
N ASN A 95 -3.47 -5.05 6.06
CA ASN A 95 -2.50 -4.03 6.45
C ASN A 95 -1.39 -3.89 5.37
N VAL A 96 -0.43 -3.01 5.63
CA VAL A 96 0.71 -2.74 4.73
C VAL A 96 1.60 -3.95 4.44
N THR A 97 1.70 -4.91 5.36
CA THR A 97 2.51 -6.14 5.20
C THR A 97 1.75 -7.25 4.47
N GLY A 98 0.47 -7.01 4.12
CA GLY A 98 -0.39 -7.98 3.46
C GLY A 98 -0.97 -9.03 4.40
N ASP A 99 -0.96 -8.77 5.71
CA ASP A 99 -1.65 -9.60 6.68
C ASP A 99 -3.12 -9.19 6.79
N PRO A 100 -4.06 -10.16 6.83
CA PRO A 100 -5.48 -9.84 6.92
C PRO A 100 -5.84 -9.31 8.32
N VAL A 101 -6.61 -8.23 8.38
CA VAL A 101 -7.03 -7.55 9.62
C VAL A 101 -8.55 -7.54 9.83
N ASP A 102 -9.29 -8.32 9.04
CA ASP A 102 -10.76 -8.46 9.11
C ASP A 102 -11.25 -9.58 10.03
N ASN A 103 -10.36 -10.30 10.72
CA ASN A 103 -10.67 -11.46 11.56
C ASN A 103 -11.40 -12.61 10.83
N ARG A 104 -11.27 -12.71 9.49
CA ARG A 104 -11.88 -13.77 8.67
C ARG A 104 -10.96 -14.95 8.38
N GLY A 105 -9.95 -15.15 9.22
CA GLY A 105 -8.95 -16.20 9.06
C GLY A 105 -7.99 -15.95 7.89
N PRO A 106 -7.18 -16.95 7.49
CA PRO A 106 -6.19 -16.80 6.45
C PRO A 106 -6.81 -16.55 5.06
N VAL A 107 -6.07 -15.86 4.20
CA VAL A 107 -6.47 -15.59 2.81
C VAL A 107 -5.85 -16.65 1.92
N LYS A 108 -6.66 -17.24 1.02
CA LYS A 108 -6.13 -18.03 -0.09
C LYS A 108 -5.60 -17.07 -1.15
N PHE A 109 -4.30 -17.12 -1.42
CA PHE A 109 -3.65 -16.32 -2.44
C PHE A 109 -2.93 -17.22 -3.45
N GLU A 110 -2.73 -16.71 -4.66
CA GLU A 110 -2.04 -17.43 -5.74
C GLU A 110 -0.53 -17.22 -5.64
N LYS A 111 -0.14 -15.97 -5.41
CA LYS A 111 1.26 -15.53 -5.33
C LYS A 111 1.39 -14.44 -4.26
N ARG A 112 2.62 -14.07 -3.94
CA ARG A 112 2.90 -12.81 -3.23
C ARG A 112 3.72 -11.90 -4.15
N TYR A 113 3.32 -10.64 -4.24
CA TYR A 113 4.04 -9.64 -5.02
C TYR A 113 4.85 -8.71 -4.11
N PRO A 114 6.08 -8.35 -4.51
CA PRO A 114 6.81 -7.29 -3.82
C PRO A 114 6.07 -5.96 -3.99
N ILE A 115 6.02 -5.14 -2.93
CA ILE A 115 5.40 -3.81 -3.00
C ILE A 115 6.21 -2.82 -3.85
N HIS A 116 7.54 -3.03 -3.91
CA HIS A 116 8.47 -2.28 -4.74
C HIS A 116 8.63 -2.99 -6.08
N ARG A 117 7.93 -2.49 -7.09
CA ARG A 117 7.99 -2.95 -8.48
C ARG A 117 8.33 -1.78 -9.38
N LYS A 118 8.92 -2.07 -10.53
CA LYS A 118 9.19 -1.05 -11.55
C LYS A 118 7.90 -0.68 -12.26
N ALA A 119 7.81 0.57 -12.73
CA ALA A 119 6.78 0.96 -13.67
C ALA A 119 6.88 0.14 -14.97
N PRO A 120 5.76 -0.08 -15.68
CA PRO A 120 5.78 -0.71 -17.00
C PRO A 120 6.71 0.02 -17.97
N ASP A 121 7.39 -0.74 -18.83
CA ASP A 121 8.27 -0.17 -19.85
C ASP A 121 7.44 0.59 -20.90
N LEU A 122 8.06 1.56 -21.59
CA LEU A 122 7.39 2.35 -22.63
C LEU A 122 6.76 1.48 -23.73
N THR A 123 7.36 0.33 -24.04
CA THR A 123 6.85 -0.62 -25.04
C THR A 123 5.58 -1.34 -24.60
N GLU A 124 5.30 -1.36 -23.29
CA GLU A 124 4.12 -2.03 -22.72
C GLU A 124 2.94 -1.08 -22.53
N GLN A 125 3.13 0.23 -22.67
CA GLN A 125 2.08 1.23 -22.49
C GLN A 125 1.12 1.30 -23.68
N ASP A 126 -0.19 1.29 -23.41
CA ASP A 126 -1.19 1.56 -24.45
C ASP A 126 -1.27 3.07 -24.71
N THR A 127 -1.17 3.47 -25.97
CA THR A 127 -1.21 4.87 -26.42
C THR A 127 -2.61 5.32 -26.81
N ARG A 128 -3.59 4.42 -26.82
CA ARG A 128 -4.97 4.73 -27.21
C ARG A 128 -5.73 5.31 -26.02
N VAL A 129 -6.21 6.53 -26.18
CA VAL A 129 -7.13 7.13 -25.22
C VAL A 129 -8.52 6.53 -25.42
N GLN A 130 -9.00 5.82 -24.41
CA GLN A 130 -10.37 5.30 -24.34
C GLN A 130 -11.09 5.93 -23.15
N ILE A 131 -12.36 6.27 -23.34
CA ILE A 131 -13.19 6.80 -22.26
C ILE A 131 -13.66 5.64 -21.38
N LEU A 132 -13.62 5.84 -20.07
CA LEU A 132 -14.25 4.99 -19.07
C LEU A 132 -15.61 5.59 -18.71
N GLU A 133 -16.68 4.90 -19.10
CA GLU A 133 -18.05 5.32 -18.77
C GLU A 133 -18.32 5.03 -17.28
N THR A 134 -18.60 6.07 -16.52
CA THR A 134 -18.79 5.97 -15.06
C THR A 134 -20.26 5.80 -14.66
N GLY A 135 -21.19 6.16 -15.55
CA GLY A 135 -22.62 6.24 -15.25
C GLY A 135 -23.01 7.51 -14.50
N ILE A 136 -22.06 8.39 -14.19
CA ILE A 136 -22.28 9.63 -13.46
C ILE A 136 -22.31 10.78 -14.49
N LYS A 137 -23.51 11.29 -14.76
CA LYS A 137 -23.76 12.31 -15.81
C LYS A 137 -22.77 13.48 -15.83
N VAL A 138 -22.45 14.05 -14.66
CA VAL A 138 -21.53 15.19 -14.61
C VAL A 138 -20.09 14.79 -14.95
N ILE A 139 -19.67 13.58 -14.59
CA ILE A 139 -18.34 13.05 -14.93
C ILE A 139 -18.31 12.73 -16.41
N ASP A 140 -19.24 11.91 -16.89
CA ASP A 140 -19.24 11.44 -18.28
C ASP A 140 -19.42 12.58 -19.31
N LEU A 141 -20.13 13.65 -18.95
CA LEU A 141 -20.37 14.80 -19.85
C LEU A 141 -19.28 15.88 -19.77
N ILE A 142 -18.84 16.25 -18.56
CA ILE A 142 -17.99 17.44 -18.35
C ILE A 142 -16.51 17.07 -18.20
N CYS A 143 -16.20 15.95 -17.54
CA CYS A 143 -14.82 15.54 -17.24
C CYS A 143 -14.70 14.02 -17.36
N PRO A 144 -14.83 13.47 -18.58
CA PRO A 144 -14.85 12.02 -18.80
C PRO A 144 -13.52 11.40 -18.37
N PHE A 145 -13.59 10.27 -17.68
CA PHE A 145 -12.40 9.55 -17.27
C PHE A 145 -11.79 8.82 -18.46
N SER A 146 -10.46 8.80 -18.54
CA SER A 146 -9.74 7.95 -19.48
C SER A 146 -9.36 6.65 -18.80
N LYS A 147 -9.46 5.52 -19.51
CA LYS A 147 -8.86 4.25 -19.08
C LYS A 147 -7.35 4.44 -18.93
N GLY A 148 -6.78 3.92 -17.83
CA GLY A 148 -5.38 4.13 -17.43
C GLY A 148 -5.04 5.55 -16.99
N GLY A 149 -6.02 6.44 -17.00
CA GLY A 149 -5.87 7.81 -16.56
C GLY A 149 -5.78 7.91 -15.04
N LYS A 150 -5.16 8.99 -14.58
CA LYS A 150 -5.19 9.38 -13.18
C LYS A 150 -6.21 10.49 -13.00
N VAL A 151 -7.11 10.31 -12.03
CA VAL A 151 -8.15 11.29 -11.73
C VAL A 151 -7.97 11.80 -10.31
N GLY A 152 -7.91 13.12 -10.16
CA GLY A 152 -7.89 13.79 -8.86
C GLY A 152 -9.29 14.15 -8.38
N ALA A 153 -9.71 13.60 -7.24
CA ALA A 153 -10.93 14.01 -6.56
C ALA A 153 -10.61 15.07 -5.49
N PHE A 154 -10.69 16.35 -5.88
CA PHE A 154 -10.41 17.47 -4.98
C PHE A 154 -11.66 17.85 -4.19
N GLY A 155 -11.56 17.84 -2.86
CA GLY A 155 -12.70 18.21 -2.02
C GLY A 155 -12.36 18.25 -0.54
N GLY A 156 -13.08 19.09 0.21
CA GLY A 156 -13.00 19.20 1.66
C GLY A 156 -13.61 17.99 2.40
N ALA A 157 -13.76 18.10 3.71
CA ALA A 157 -14.55 17.14 4.48
C ALA A 157 -16.04 17.31 4.18
N GLY A 158 -16.80 16.21 4.14
CA GLY A 158 -18.26 16.25 4.01
C GLY A 158 -18.82 16.56 2.61
N VAL A 159 -17.98 16.74 1.58
CA VAL A 159 -18.44 17.05 0.20
C VAL A 159 -18.89 15.83 -0.61
N GLY A 160 -18.98 14.65 0.00
CA GLY A 160 -19.44 13.43 -0.66
C GLY A 160 -18.39 12.66 -1.47
N LYS A 161 -17.08 12.86 -1.22
CA LYS A 161 -16.01 12.11 -1.93
C LYS A 161 -16.19 10.59 -1.84
N THR A 162 -16.42 10.09 -0.62
CA THR A 162 -16.62 8.67 -0.35
C THR A 162 -17.86 8.12 -1.07
N VAL A 163 -18.94 8.91 -1.13
CA VAL A 163 -20.17 8.54 -1.85
C VAL A 163 -19.89 8.38 -3.34
N ILE A 164 -19.15 9.30 -3.95
CA ILE A 164 -18.74 9.20 -5.35
C ILE A 164 -17.86 7.96 -5.58
N ILE A 165 -16.91 7.68 -4.69
CA ILE A 165 -16.03 6.50 -4.77
C ILE A 165 -16.86 5.20 -4.73
N MET A 166 -17.78 5.08 -3.77
CA MET A 166 -18.64 3.90 -3.66
C MET A 166 -19.52 3.73 -4.88
N GLU A 167 -20.08 4.82 -5.42
CA GLU A 167 -20.91 4.76 -6.62
C GLU A 167 -20.10 4.35 -7.86
N LEU A 168 -18.86 4.84 -7.99
CA LEU A 168 -17.94 4.41 -9.05
C LEU A 168 -17.63 2.91 -8.96
N ILE A 169 -17.34 2.41 -7.76
CA ILE A 169 -17.10 0.97 -7.53
C ILE A 169 -18.34 0.17 -7.93
N ASN A 170 -19.53 0.59 -7.49
CA ASN A 170 -20.79 -0.06 -7.80
C ASN A 170 -21.07 -0.12 -9.31
N ASN A 171 -20.92 1.01 -10.01
CA ASN A 171 -21.27 1.11 -11.43
C ASN A 171 -20.29 0.33 -12.30
N ILE A 172 -19.01 0.34 -11.96
CA ILE A 172 -17.99 -0.39 -12.72
C ILE A 172 -18.04 -1.89 -12.43
N ALA A 173 -18.31 -2.29 -11.17
CA ALA A 173 -18.54 -3.69 -10.82
C ALA A 173 -19.75 -4.28 -11.57
N LYS A 174 -20.82 -3.50 -11.77
CA LYS A 174 -22.03 -3.93 -12.49
C LYS A 174 -21.88 -3.85 -14.02
N GLY A 175 -21.25 -2.80 -14.54
CA GLY A 175 -21.23 -2.47 -15.96
C GLY A 175 -20.04 -3.02 -16.75
N HIS A 176 -18.88 -3.23 -16.11
CA HIS A 176 -17.64 -3.59 -16.80
C HIS A 176 -16.99 -4.88 -16.29
N GLY A 177 -17.55 -5.52 -15.25
CA GLY A 177 -17.02 -6.76 -14.69
C GLY A 177 -15.63 -6.63 -14.07
N GLY A 178 -15.12 -5.40 -13.93
CA GLY A 178 -13.83 -5.07 -13.35
C GLY A 178 -13.81 -5.23 -11.83
N VAL A 179 -12.61 -5.27 -11.28
CA VAL A 179 -12.38 -5.31 -9.83
C VAL A 179 -11.88 -3.96 -9.34
N SER A 180 -11.99 -3.72 -8.05
CA SER A 180 -11.51 -2.49 -7.41
C SER A 180 -10.56 -2.83 -6.27
N VAL A 181 -9.57 -1.97 -6.04
CA VAL A 181 -8.71 -2.02 -4.87
C VAL A 181 -8.74 -0.66 -4.19
N PHE A 182 -9.01 -0.65 -2.89
CA PHE A 182 -9.04 0.56 -2.08
C PHE A 182 -7.79 0.65 -1.21
N ALA A 183 -7.07 1.76 -1.28
CA ALA A 183 -5.91 2.09 -0.47
C ALA A 183 -6.27 3.21 0.50
N GLY A 184 -6.52 2.86 1.76
CA GLY A 184 -6.77 3.80 2.85
C GLY A 184 -5.47 4.29 3.46
N VAL A 185 -4.86 5.31 2.87
CA VAL A 185 -3.60 5.92 3.30
C VAL A 185 -3.83 7.01 4.34
N GLY A 186 -3.48 6.72 5.59
CA GLY A 186 -3.65 7.65 6.70
C GLY A 186 -5.12 7.97 7.00
N GLU A 187 -6.01 7.03 6.73
CA GLU A 187 -7.44 7.16 7.00
C GLU A 187 -7.76 6.97 8.47
N ARG A 188 -8.87 7.59 8.92
CA ARG A 188 -9.36 7.36 10.28
C ARG A 188 -9.95 5.95 10.36
N SER A 189 -9.67 5.24 11.45
CA SER A 189 -10.20 3.88 11.67
C SER A 189 -11.74 3.84 11.62
N ARG A 190 -12.40 4.90 12.09
CA ARG A 190 -13.86 5.06 11.96
C ARG A 190 -14.30 5.14 10.51
N GLU A 191 -13.67 5.99 9.69
CA GLU A 191 -14.03 6.19 8.28
C GLU A 191 -13.78 4.91 7.46
N GLY A 192 -12.69 4.17 7.76
CA GLY A 192 -12.45 2.86 7.17
C GLY A 192 -13.48 1.80 7.55
N ASN A 193 -13.92 1.78 8.82
CA ASN A 193 -14.98 0.86 9.27
C ASN A 193 -16.34 1.18 8.64
N ASP A 194 -16.69 2.47 8.58
CA ASP A 194 -17.95 2.93 7.97
C ASP A 194 -17.95 2.54 6.48
N LEU A 195 -16.85 2.78 5.76
CA LEU A 195 -16.70 2.38 4.36
C LEU A 195 -16.84 0.87 4.14
N TYR A 196 -16.20 0.05 4.99
CA TYR A 196 -16.31 -1.41 4.90
C TYR A 196 -17.76 -1.88 5.14
N THR A 197 -18.45 -1.24 6.09
CA THR A 197 -19.86 -1.53 6.40
C THR A 197 -20.77 -1.14 5.24
N GLU A 198 -20.62 0.07 4.70
CA GLU A 198 -21.40 0.58 3.56
C GLU A 198 -21.18 -0.27 2.30
N MET A 199 -19.95 -0.69 2.01
CA MET A 199 -19.66 -1.60 0.89
C MET A 199 -20.30 -2.98 1.06
N SER A 200 -20.43 -3.43 2.31
CA SER A 200 -21.08 -4.70 2.64
C SER A 200 -22.60 -4.61 2.47
N GLU A 201 -23.20 -3.51 2.91
CA GLU A 201 -24.64 -3.25 2.76
C GLU A 201 -25.03 -3.03 1.29
N ALA A 202 -24.17 -2.37 0.52
CA ALA A 202 -24.35 -2.17 -0.92
C ALA A 202 -24.16 -3.46 -1.76
N GLY A 203 -23.70 -4.55 -1.14
CA GLY A 203 -23.44 -5.84 -1.81
C GLY A 203 -22.18 -5.84 -2.69
N VAL A 204 -21.30 -4.85 -2.54
CA VAL A 204 -19.98 -4.81 -3.21
C VAL A 204 -19.03 -5.81 -2.56
N ILE A 205 -19.12 -5.94 -1.23
CA ILE A 205 -18.49 -7.01 -0.45
C ILE A 205 -19.59 -7.98 -0.05
N ASP A 206 -19.57 -9.19 -0.62
CA ASP A 206 -20.53 -10.22 -0.23
C ASP A 206 -20.05 -10.89 1.06
N GLN A 207 -20.73 -10.54 2.15
CA GLN A 207 -20.41 -11.03 3.50
C GLN A 207 -20.64 -12.53 3.68
N LYS A 208 -21.48 -13.15 2.85
CA LYS A 208 -21.82 -14.59 2.89
C LYS A 208 -20.89 -15.41 2.01
N ASP A 209 -20.53 -14.88 0.85
CA ASP A 209 -19.65 -15.52 -0.12
C ASP A 209 -18.62 -14.52 -0.64
N LEU A 210 -17.48 -14.47 0.04
CA LEU A 210 -16.40 -13.54 -0.27
C LEU A 210 -15.89 -13.66 -1.72
N SER A 211 -16.05 -14.83 -2.36
CA SER A 211 -15.62 -15.03 -3.75
C SER A 211 -16.39 -14.17 -4.77
N LYS A 212 -17.56 -13.65 -4.38
CA LYS A 212 -18.37 -12.74 -5.21
C LYS A 212 -18.03 -11.28 -5.01
N SER A 213 -17.21 -10.97 -4.02
CA SER A 213 -16.80 -9.59 -3.73
C SER A 213 -15.97 -9.03 -4.88
N LYS A 214 -16.10 -7.73 -5.12
CA LYS A 214 -15.43 -7.04 -6.23
C LYS A 214 -14.37 -6.05 -5.79
N VAL A 215 -14.21 -5.84 -4.48
CA VAL A 215 -13.27 -4.87 -3.91
C VAL A 215 -12.32 -5.52 -2.92
N GLY A 216 -11.01 -5.34 -3.09
CA GLY A 216 -10.00 -5.61 -2.06
C GLY A 216 -9.64 -4.31 -1.32
N MET A 217 -9.36 -4.37 -0.02
CA MET A 217 -9.06 -3.16 0.75
C MET A 217 -7.73 -3.30 1.50
N VAL A 218 -6.87 -2.29 1.40
CA VAL A 218 -5.61 -2.18 2.13
C VAL A 218 -5.62 -0.87 2.91
N PHE A 219 -5.44 -0.94 4.23
CA PHE A 219 -5.41 0.24 5.08
C PHE A 219 -4.06 0.41 5.76
N GLY A 220 -3.64 1.66 5.88
CA GLY A 220 -2.70 2.09 6.90
C GLY A 220 -3.28 3.29 7.61
N GLN A 221 -3.76 3.04 8.81
CA GLN A 221 -4.58 4.00 9.55
C GLN A 221 -3.74 5.14 10.14
N MET A 222 -4.38 6.22 10.59
CA MET A 222 -3.69 7.36 11.22
C MET A 222 -2.88 7.00 12.48
N ASN A 223 -3.27 5.95 13.20
CA ASN A 223 -2.57 5.45 14.38
C ASN A 223 -1.32 4.62 14.03
N GLU A 224 -1.11 4.27 12.76
CA GLU A 224 0.06 3.53 12.32
C GLU A 224 1.27 4.44 12.09
N PRO A 225 2.50 3.92 12.24
CA PRO A 225 3.72 4.68 12.00
C PRO A 225 3.76 5.23 10.56
N PRO A 226 4.51 6.33 10.33
CA PRO A 226 4.61 6.92 8.99
C PRO A 226 5.18 5.96 7.95
N GLY A 227 6.01 4.98 8.34
CA GLY A 227 6.49 3.92 7.45
C GLY A 227 5.36 3.11 6.82
N ALA A 228 4.38 2.69 7.63
CA ALA A 228 3.23 1.96 7.15
C ALA A 228 2.40 2.81 6.18
N ARG A 229 2.03 4.03 6.60
CA ARG A 229 1.27 4.98 5.78
C ARG A 229 1.93 5.26 4.43
N LEU A 230 3.25 5.40 4.39
CA LEU A 230 3.99 5.65 3.16
C LEU A 230 4.01 4.43 2.21
N ARG A 231 3.81 3.20 2.70
CA ARG A 231 3.89 1.97 1.88
C ARG A 231 2.54 1.38 1.50
N VAL A 232 1.45 1.79 2.15
CA VAL A 232 0.08 1.29 1.88
C VAL A 232 -0.35 1.48 0.43
N GLY A 233 -0.05 2.64 -0.17
CA GLY A 233 -0.36 2.88 -1.59
C GLY A 233 0.33 1.87 -2.51
N LEU A 234 1.58 1.52 -2.22
CA LEU A 234 2.36 0.54 -3.00
C LEU A 234 1.86 -0.89 -2.78
N ALA A 235 1.42 -1.22 -1.56
CA ALA A 235 0.80 -2.51 -1.23
C ALA A 235 -0.51 -2.73 -2.01
N ALA A 236 -1.40 -1.76 -1.99
CA ALA A 236 -2.65 -1.79 -2.76
C ALA A 236 -2.39 -1.84 -4.27
N LEU A 237 -1.41 -1.08 -4.74
CA LEU A 237 -1.01 -1.08 -6.14
C LEU A 237 -0.43 -2.43 -6.58
N ALA A 238 0.38 -3.09 -5.75
CA ALA A 238 0.88 -4.43 -6.07
C ALA A 238 -0.26 -5.47 -6.19
N MET A 239 -1.32 -5.36 -5.38
CA MET A 239 -2.52 -6.18 -5.53
C MET A 239 -3.29 -5.84 -6.82
N THR A 240 -3.36 -4.56 -7.17
CA THR A 240 -4.00 -4.06 -8.39
C THR A 240 -3.29 -4.57 -9.65
N GLU A 241 -1.95 -4.51 -9.67
CA GLU A 241 -1.11 -4.94 -10.79
C GLU A 241 -1.29 -6.42 -11.12
N PHE A 242 -1.63 -7.27 -10.15
CA PHE A 242 -1.97 -8.67 -10.44
C PHE A 242 -3.20 -8.79 -11.36
N PHE A 243 -4.25 -8.03 -11.09
CA PHE A 243 -5.47 -8.07 -11.90
C PHE A 243 -5.25 -7.45 -13.28
N ARG A 244 -4.42 -6.40 -13.36
CA ARG A 244 -4.01 -5.79 -14.64
C ARG A 244 -3.14 -6.74 -15.47
N ASP A 245 -2.06 -7.26 -14.88
CA ASP A 245 -0.98 -7.93 -15.61
C ASP A 245 -1.21 -9.44 -15.83
N GLU A 246 -1.88 -10.12 -14.90
CA GLU A 246 -2.12 -11.57 -14.98
C GLU A 246 -3.57 -11.91 -15.36
N ARG A 247 -4.55 -11.10 -14.94
CA ARG A 247 -5.97 -11.32 -15.28
C ARG A 247 -6.43 -10.52 -16.49
N ASN A 248 -5.62 -9.60 -17.01
CA ASN A 248 -5.94 -8.76 -18.18
C ASN A 248 -7.28 -8.02 -18.01
N GLN A 249 -7.52 -7.49 -16.81
CA GLN A 249 -8.75 -6.80 -16.45
C GLN A 249 -8.53 -5.29 -16.35
N ASP A 250 -9.62 -4.55 -16.51
CA ASP A 250 -9.69 -3.15 -16.12
C ASP A 250 -9.93 -3.09 -14.61
N VAL A 251 -9.06 -2.35 -13.91
CA VAL A 251 -9.05 -2.28 -12.45
C VAL A 251 -9.14 -0.83 -12.00
N LEU A 252 -9.95 -0.58 -10.97
CA LEU A 252 -9.95 0.71 -10.30
C LEU A 252 -9.10 0.66 -9.04
N LEU A 253 -8.10 1.54 -8.96
CA LEU A 253 -7.37 1.81 -7.73
C LEU A 253 -7.86 3.13 -7.12
N PHE A 254 -8.37 3.06 -5.91
CA PHE A 254 -8.72 4.24 -5.12
C PHE A 254 -7.64 4.48 -4.08
N ILE A 255 -7.10 5.71 -4.02
CA ILE A 255 -6.11 6.10 -3.00
C ILE A 255 -6.67 7.27 -2.20
N ASP A 256 -7.24 6.99 -1.03
CA ASP A 256 -7.67 7.99 -0.06
C ASP A 256 -6.74 7.92 1.16
N ASN A 257 -5.79 8.82 1.40
CA ASN A 257 -5.55 10.05 0.67
C ASN A 257 -4.12 10.18 0.15
N ILE A 258 -3.96 10.52 -1.13
CA ILE A 258 -2.63 10.73 -1.75
C ILE A 258 -1.83 11.87 -1.10
N PHE A 259 -2.49 12.85 -0.48
CA PHE A 259 -1.81 13.86 0.32
C PHE A 259 -1.17 13.24 1.58
N ARG A 260 -1.84 12.28 2.24
CA ARG A 260 -1.32 11.59 3.42
C ARG A 260 -0.12 10.70 3.09
N PHE A 261 -0.06 10.15 1.87
CA PHE A 261 1.16 9.51 1.36
C PHE A 261 2.34 10.48 1.36
N SER A 262 2.16 11.68 0.80
CA SER A 262 3.20 12.71 0.76
C SER A 262 3.60 13.17 2.17
N GLN A 263 2.61 13.37 3.05
CA GLN A 263 2.85 13.74 4.45
C GLN A 263 3.67 12.67 5.19
N ALA A 264 3.32 11.39 5.03
CA ALA A 264 4.07 10.29 5.62
C ALA A 264 5.51 10.24 5.09
N GLY A 265 5.72 10.58 3.81
CA GLY A 265 7.03 10.72 3.19
C GLY A 265 7.88 11.82 3.83
N SER A 266 7.29 12.99 4.10
CA SER A 266 7.95 14.06 4.85
C SER A 266 8.37 13.63 6.25
N GLU A 267 7.48 12.95 6.98
CA GLU A 267 7.76 12.43 8.33
C GLU A 267 8.90 11.40 8.30
N VAL A 268 8.85 10.42 7.38
CA VAL A 268 9.91 9.44 7.17
C VAL A 268 11.24 10.11 6.83
N SER A 269 11.24 11.09 5.94
CA SER A 269 12.44 11.80 5.53
C SER A 269 13.09 12.56 6.68
N ALA A 270 12.28 13.22 7.52
CA ALA A 270 12.76 13.91 8.71
C ALA A 270 13.39 12.93 9.72
N LEU A 271 12.74 11.78 9.94
CA LEU A 271 13.24 10.70 10.81
C LEU A 271 14.57 10.10 10.31
N LEU A 272 14.77 10.06 8.99
CA LEU A 272 16.03 9.63 8.38
C LEU A 272 17.14 10.71 8.43
N GLY A 273 16.85 11.90 8.95
CA GLY A 273 17.81 13.00 9.05
C GLY A 273 18.10 13.71 7.72
N ARG A 274 17.21 13.58 6.73
CA ARG A 274 17.35 14.30 5.45
C ARG A 274 16.95 15.76 5.63
N THR A 275 17.68 16.67 5.00
CA THR A 275 17.33 18.11 4.97
C THR A 275 15.98 18.30 4.26
N PRO A 276 15.01 19.02 4.86
CA PRO A 276 13.74 19.29 4.22
C PRO A 276 13.90 20.22 3.02
N SER A 277 13.02 20.05 2.04
CA SER A 277 12.89 20.89 0.86
C SER A 277 11.82 21.97 1.09
N ALA A 278 11.26 22.51 0.00
CA ALA A 278 10.20 23.53 0.04
C ALA A 278 9.04 23.11 0.95
N VAL A 279 8.57 24.05 1.78
CA VAL A 279 7.39 23.89 2.66
C VAL A 279 7.52 22.70 3.65
N GLY A 280 8.73 22.19 3.87
CA GLY A 280 8.97 21.07 4.80
C GLY A 280 8.75 19.68 4.19
N TYR A 281 8.57 19.56 2.87
CA TYR A 281 8.50 18.27 2.19
C TYR A 281 9.86 17.58 2.08
N GLN A 282 9.83 16.26 1.87
CA GLN A 282 11.03 15.50 1.60
C GLN A 282 11.68 15.92 0.26
N PRO A 283 13.03 15.91 0.15
CA PRO A 283 13.72 16.20 -1.11
C PRO A 283 13.43 15.15 -2.19
N THR A 284 12.96 13.95 -1.80
CA THR A 284 12.62 12.82 -2.67
C THR A 284 11.17 12.80 -3.13
N LEU A 285 10.38 13.86 -2.86
CA LEU A 285 8.92 13.85 -3.07
C LEU A 285 8.54 13.50 -4.51
N SER A 286 9.20 14.13 -5.49
CA SER A 286 8.91 13.88 -6.91
C SER A 286 9.23 12.46 -7.34
N ALA A 287 10.33 11.89 -6.82
CA ALA A 287 10.73 10.52 -7.15
C ALA A 287 9.76 9.49 -6.51
N GLU A 288 9.47 9.63 -5.22
CA GLU A 288 8.55 8.73 -4.50
C GLU A 288 7.12 8.78 -5.05
N MET A 289 6.66 9.98 -5.45
CA MET A 289 5.37 10.12 -6.13
C MET A 289 5.42 9.53 -7.54
N GLY A 290 6.51 9.72 -8.28
CA GLY A 290 6.70 9.13 -9.60
C GLY A 290 6.69 7.60 -9.57
N ASP A 291 7.41 6.99 -8.64
CA ASP A 291 7.47 5.54 -8.45
C ASP A 291 6.08 4.93 -8.21
N LEU A 292 5.19 5.66 -7.53
CA LEU A 292 3.79 5.26 -7.34
C LEU A 292 2.93 5.50 -8.58
N GLN A 293 2.99 6.71 -9.16
CA GLN A 293 2.08 7.17 -10.20
C GLN A 293 2.36 6.57 -11.58
N GLU A 294 3.63 6.31 -11.91
CA GLU A 294 4.02 5.75 -13.22
C GLU A 294 3.62 4.27 -13.36
N ARG A 295 3.47 3.58 -12.23
CA ARG A 295 2.95 2.21 -12.19
C ARG A 295 1.43 2.15 -12.40
N ILE A 296 0.70 3.21 -12.09
CA ILE A 296 -0.73 3.34 -12.38
C ILE A 296 -0.83 3.73 -13.85
N THR A 297 -1.00 2.78 -14.75
CA THR A 297 -1.10 3.08 -16.19
C THR A 297 -1.76 1.92 -16.93
N SER A 298 -2.38 2.22 -18.07
CA SER A 298 -2.81 1.18 -19.00
C SER A 298 -1.60 0.52 -19.65
N THR A 299 -1.70 -0.79 -19.78
CA THR A 299 -0.73 -1.61 -20.49
C THR A 299 -1.42 -2.32 -21.65
N ASN A 300 -0.64 -2.98 -22.50
CA ASN A 300 -1.18 -3.85 -23.55
C ASN A 300 -1.98 -5.06 -23.00
N LYS A 301 -1.93 -5.32 -21.69
CA LYS A 301 -2.58 -6.45 -21.01
C LYS A 301 -3.89 -6.07 -20.33
N GLY A 302 -3.94 -4.89 -19.72
CA GLY A 302 -5.09 -4.42 -18.96
C GLY A 302 -4.91 -2.97 -18.54
N SER A 303 -5.92 -2.43 -17.85
CA SER A 303 -5.98 -1.01 -17.47
C SER A 303 -6.17 -0.77 -15.99
#